data_AF-A0AAV8WJ40-F1
#
_entry.id   AF-A0AAV8WJ40-F1
#
_cell.length_a   1.000
_cell.length_b   1.000
_cell.length_c   1.000
_cell.angle_alpha   90.00
_cell.angle_beta   90.00
_cell.angle_gamma   90.00
#
_symmetry.space_group_name_H-M   'P 1'
#
loop_
_entity.id
_entity.type
_entity.pdbx_description
1 polymer ?
#
loop_
_entity_poly.entity_id
_entity_poly.type
_entity_poly.pdbx_seq_one_letter_code
_entity_poly.pdbx_strand_id
1 'polypeptide(L)'
;MRIHSKTINLPKTSTEEEIISKVKELNEDPSVDGILVQLPVPEHVSERNVCNAVDPRKDVDGFHIINMGKLAINMDTFIPCTALAVVEFIKRQVFFV
;
A
#
# COMPACT_ATOMS: atom_id res chain seq x y z
N MET A 1 -1.47 9.20 17.66
CA MET A 1 -0.23 8.98 16.88
C MET A 1 0.21 10.31 16.29
N ARG A 2 1.51 10.63 16.28
CA ARG A 2 2.07 11.77 15.55
C ARG A 2 2.62 11.24 14.23
N ILE A 3 1.86 11.38 13.15
CA ILE A 3 2.26 11.01 11.79
C ILE A 3 2.14 12.28 10.95
N HIS A 4 3.18 12.57 10.16
CA HIS A 4 3.12 13.62 9.14
C HIS A 4 2.58 13.00 7.85
N SER A 5 1.60 13.63 7.23
CA SER A 5 1.00 13.16 5.98
C SER A 5 1.03 14.25 4.91
N LYS A 6 1.12 13.81 3.66
CA LYS A 6 1.03 14.66 2.47
C LYS A 6 0.15 13.95 1.45
N THR A 7 -0.89 14.64 0.97
CA THR A 7 -1.76 14.14 -0.09
C THR A 7 -1.33 14.72 -1.43
N ILE A 8 -1.13 13.85 -2.42
CA ILE A 8 -0.79 14.25 -3.79
C ILE A 8 -1.98 13.93 -4.68
N ASN A 9 -2.61 14.98 -5.22
CA ASN A 9 -3.75 14.83 -6.12
C ASN A 9 -3.26 14.87 -7.57
N LEU A 10 -3.42 13.75 -8.28
CA LEU A 10 -3.17 13.68 -9.72
C LEU A 10 -4.50 13.78 -10.49
N PRO A 11 -4.54 14.42 -11.66
CA PRO A 11 -5.72 14.45 -12.51
C PRO A 11 -6.20 13.04 -12.88
N LYS A 12 -7.52 12.87 -13.08
CA LYS A 12 -8.07 11.61 -13.59
C LYS A 12 -7.55 11.24 -14.98
N THR A 13 -7.06 12.22 -15.73
CA THR A 13 -6.47 12.04 -17.06
C THR A 13 -5.00 11.61 -17.01
N SER A 14 -4.41 11.51 -15.81
CA SER A 14 -3.00 11.13 -15.70
C SER A 14 -2.76 9.73 -16.24
N THR A 15 -1.64 9.58 -16.94
CA THR A 15 -1.27 8.27 -17.50
C THR A 15 -0.70 7.37 -16.41
N GLU A 16 -0.65 6.06 -16.69
CA GLU A 16 -0.02 5.11 -15.79
C GLU A 16 1.45 5.49 -15.52
N GLU A 17 2.18 5.93 -16.54
CA GLU A 17 3.58 6.34 -16.42
C GLU A 17 3.75 7.56 -15.51
N GLU A 18 2.84 8.54 -15.56
CA GLU A 18 2.87 9.71 -14.67
C GLU A 18 2.67 9.30 -13.21
N ILE A 19 1.72 8.40 -12.95
CA ILE A 19 1.44 7.88 -11.61
C ILE A 19 2.65 7.10 -11.10
N ILE A 20 3.18 6.17 -11.89
CA ILE A 20 4.36 5.36 -11.54
C ILE A 20 5.59 6.26 -11.33
N SER A 21 5.78 7.29 -12.15
CA SER A 21 6.86 8.25 -11.99
C SER A 21 6.78 8.97 -10.64
N LYS A 22 5.58 9.41 -10.24
CA LYS A 22 5.37 10.03 -8.93
C LYS A 22 5.61 9.05 -7.78
N VAL A 23 5.19 7.79 -7.91
CA VAL A 23 5.48 6.74 -6.91
C VAL A 23 6.99 6.51 -6.79
N LYS A 24 7.73 6.47 -7.90
CA LYS A 24 9.20 6.32 -7.88
C LYS A 24 9.91 7.48 -7.18
N GLU A 25 9.49 8.71 -7.43
CA GLU A 25 9.99 9.89 -6.71
C GLU A 25 9.82 9.74 -5.18
N LEU A 26 8.65 9.28 -4.73
CA LEU A 26 8.38 9.04 -3.30
C LEU A 26 9.14 7.82 -2.74
N ASN A 27 9.37 6.79 -3.55
CA ASN A 27 10.20 5.66 -3.15
C ASN A 27 11.63 6.10 -2.85
N GLU A 28 12.18 7.02 -3.64
CA GLU A 28 13.55 7.53 -3.50
C GLU A 28 13.69 8.58 -2.38
N ASP A 29 12.59 9.22 -1.96
CA ASP A 29 12.60 10.21 -0.87
C ASP A 29 12.83 9.53 0.50
N PRO A 30 13.96 9.77 1.19
CA PRO A 30 14.24 9.17 2.49
C PRO A 30 13.37 9.74 3.63
N SER A 31 12.64 10.84 3.39
CA SER A 31 11.70 11.41 4.37
C SER A 31 10.30 10.76 4.30
N VAL A 32 10.05 9.90 3.32
CA VAL A 32 8.78 9.20 3.13
C VAL A 32 8.90 7.77 3.67
N ASP A 33 8.24 7.48 4.77
CA ASP A 33 8.23 6.15 5.39
C ASP A 33 7.20 5.19 4.77
N GLY A 34 6.12 5.72 4.19
CA GLY A 34 5.01 4.92 3.68
C GLY A 34 4.26 5.61 2.55
N ILE A 35 3.79 4.82 1.59
CA ILE A 35 3.07 5.25 0.39
C ILE A 35 1.77 4.46 0.29
N LEU A 36 0.67 5.18 0.14
CA LEU A 36 -0.66 4.65 -0.10
C LEU A 36 -1.17 5.22 -1.42
N VAL A 37 -1.59 4.34 -2.34
CA VAL A 37 -2.26 4.73 -3.58
C VAL A 37 -3.75 4.44 -3.44
N GLN A 38 -4.56 5.48 -3.51
CA GLN A 38 -6.01 5.32 -3.38
C GLN A 38 -6.60 4.54 -4.56
N LEU A 39 -7.27 3.43 -4.25
CA LEU A 39 -8.05 2.63 -5.20
C LEU A 39 -9.55 3.02 -5.16
N PRO A 40 -10.31 2.84 -6.27
CA PRO A 40 -9.83 2.40 -7.57
C PRO A 40 -9.09 3.51 -8.33
N VAL A 41 -8.13 3.12 -9.17
CA VAL A 41 -7.52 4.03 -10.16
C VAL A 41 -8.43 4.19 -11.39
N PRO A 42 -8.20 5.17 -12.28
CA PRO A 42 -8.93 5.27 -13.55
C PRO A 42 -8.82 4.00 -14.41
N GLU A 43 -9.85 3.70 -15.21
CA GLU A 43 -9.95 2.45 -16.00
C GLU A 43 -8.78 2.20 -16.98
N HIS A 44 -8.13 3.27 -17.46
CA HIS A 44 -6.98 3.17 -18.36
C HIS A 44 -5.65 2.90 -17.64
N VAL A 45 -5.66 2.76 -16.32
CA VAL A 45 -4.48 2.51 -15.48
C VAL A 45 -4.60 1.14 -14.83
N SER A 46 -3.52 0.36 -14.88
CA SER A 46 -3.43 -0.93 -14.20
C SER A 46 -3.16 -0.74 -12.71
N GLU A 47 -4.16 -1.05 -11.87
CA GLU A 47 -3.98 -1.12 -10.41
C GLU A 47 -2.80 -2.01 -10.03
N ARG A 48 -2.61 -3.14 -10.72
CA ARG A 48 -1.53 -4.09 -10.43
C ARG A 48 -0.16 -3.47 -10.67
N ASN A 49 0.00 -2.71 -11.74
CA ASN A 49 1.28 -2.06 -12.06
C ASN A 49 1.58 -0.96 -11.05
N VAL A 50 0.57 -0.17 -10.67
CA VAL A 50 0.73 0.90 -9.69
C VAL A 50 1.05 0.35 -8.29
N CYS A 51 0.33 -0.67 -7.81
CA CYS A 51 0.63 -1.30 -6.52
C CYS A 51 2.03 -1.93 -6.51
N ASN A 52 2.48 -2.52 -7.62
CA ASN A 52 3.83 -3.09 -7.72
C ASN A 52 4.93 -2.03 -7.95
N ALA A 53 4.57 -0.77 -8.22
CA ALA A 53 5.54 0.31 -8.33
C ALA A 53 5.97 0.87 -6.96
N VAL A 54 5.17 0.67 -5.91
CA VAL A 54 5.51 1.09 -4.54
C VAL A 54 6.60 0.19 -3.98
N ASP A 55 7.65 0.74 -3.37
CA ASP A 55 8.69 -0.07 -2.71
C ASP A 55 8.02 -0.97 -1.65
N PRO A 56 8.26 -2.29 -1.64
CA PRO A 56 7.64 -3.21 -0.67
C PRO A 56 7.84 -2.79 0.79
N ARG A 57 8.92 -2.06 1.10
CA ARG A 57 9.24 -1.57 2.44
C ARG A 57 8.45 -0.32 2.83
N LYS A 58 7.84 0.36 1.85
CA LYS A 58 6.98 1.56 2.02
C LYS A 58 5.51 1.26 1.69
N ASP A 59 5.18 0.03 1.31
CA ASP A 59 3.82 -0.41 0.94
C ASP A 59 2.94 -0.63 2.18
N VAL A 60 2.38 0.45 2.72
CA VAL A 60 1.55 0.41 3.94
C VAL A 60 0.18 -0.23 3.72
N ASP A 61 -0.25 -0.39 2.47
CA ASP A 61 -1.46 -1.11 2.09
C ASP A 61 -1.23 -2.62 1.91
N GLY A 62 0.02 -3.08 1.80
CA GLY A 62 0.37 -4.50 1.70
C GLY A 62 -0.01 -5.15 0.38
N PHE A 63 -0.21 -4.38 -0.71
CA PHE A 63 -0.66 -4.90 -2.01
C PHE A 63 0.45 -5.21 -3.00
N HIS A 64 1.69 -4.81 -2.70
CA HIS A 64 2.84 -5.18 -3.52
C HIS A 64 2.99 -6.71 -3.56
N ILE A 65 3.26 -7.28 -4.74
CA ILE A 65 3.30 -8.74 -4.93
C ILE A 65 4.29 -9.46 -4.00
N ILE A 66 5.42 -8.84 -3.68
CA ILE A 66 6.38 -9.34 -2.67
C ILE A 66 5.72 -9.46 -1.28
N ASN A 67 4.95 -8.46 -0.85
CA ASN A 67 4.30 -8.49 0.47
C ASN A 67 3.17 -9.52 0.50
N MET A 68 2.35 -9.59 -0.56
CA MET A 68 1.34 -10.63 -0.71
C MET A 68 1.94 -12.04 -0.78
N GLY A 69 3.06 -12.20 -1.49
CA GLY A 69 3.78 -13.47 -1.59
C GLY A 69 4.35 -13.92 -0.25
N LYS A 70 5.01 -13.02 0.49
CA LYS A 70 5.50 -13.27 1.86
C LYS A 70 4.36 -13.67 2.80
N LEU A 71 3.23 -12.97 2.73
CA LEU A 71 2.04 -13.28 3.52
C LEU A 71 1.54 -14.70 3.21
N ALA A 72 1.45 -15.08 1.93
CA ALA A 72 0.97 -16.39 1.52
C ALA A 72 1.82 -17.56 2.03
N ILE A 73 3.11 -17.32 2.29
CA ILE A 73 4.05 -18.32 2.85
C ILE A 73 4.37 -18.08 4.33
N ASN A 74 3.53 -17.28 5.01
CA ASN A 74 3.63 -16.99 6.45
C ASN A 74 4.98 -16.36 6.88
N MET A 75 5.53 -15.49 6.04
CA MET A 75 6.69 -14.65 6.36
C MET A 75 6.25 -13.26 6.85
N ASP A 76 7.10 -12.64 7.68
CA ASP A 76 6.87 -11.28 8.17
C ASP A 76 6.88 -10.25 7.03
N THR A 77 5.87 -9.38 7.02
CA THR A 77 5.57 -8.44 5.92
C THR A 77 4.47 -7.46 6.29
N PHE A 78 4.30 -6.40 5.49
CA PHE A 78 3.05 -5.63 5.49
C PHE A 78 1.87 -6.51 5.02
N ILE A 79 0.79 -6.48 5.80
CA ILE A 79 -0.44 -7.24 5.56
C ILE A 79 -1.53 -6.26 5.13
N PRO A 80 -2.38 -6.61 4.14
CA PRO A 80 -3.53 -5.79 3.77
C PRO A 80 -4.33 -5.33 4.97
N CYS A 81 -4.46 -4.01 5.12
CA CYS A 81 -4.94 -3.38 6.35
C CYS A 81 -6.33 -3.88 6.77
N THR A 82 -7.25 -4.09 5.83
CA THR A 82 -8.58 -4.66 6.10
C THR A 82 -8.52 -6.10 6.57
N ALA A 83 -7.69 -6.94 5.95
CA ALA A 83 -7.53 -8.34 6.37
C ALA A 83 -6.93 -8.43 7.78
N LEU A 84 -5.91 -7.61 8.04
CA LEU A 84 -5.31 -7.49 9.37
C LEU A 84 -6.33 -7.03 10.42
N ALA A 85 -7.16 -6.04 10.10
CA ALA A 85 -8.21 -5.55 10.99
C ALA A 85 -9.23 -6.65 11.35
N VAL A 86 -9.69 -7.45 10.38
CA VAL A 86 -10.60 -8.59 10.64
C VAL A 86 -9.95 -9.61 11.56
N VAL A 87 -8.68 -9.98 11.31
CA VAL A 87 -7.93 -10.92 12.16
C VAL A 87 -7.78 -10.36 13.56
N GLU A 88 -7.44 -9.08 13.69
CA GLU A 88 -7.27 -8.41 14.99
C GLU A 88 -8.59 -8.31 15.75
N PHE A 89 -9.71 -8.05 15.07
CA PHE A 89 -11.03 -8.10 15.68
C PHE A 89 -11.33 -9.48 16.25
N ILE A 90 -11.10 -10.56 15.49
CA ILE A 90 -11.32 -11.93 15.98
C ILE A 90 -10.43 -12.21 17.20
N LYS A 91 -9.14 -11.89 17.15
CA LYS A 91 -8.20 -12.10 18.26
C LYS A 91 -8.66 -11.39 19.53
N ARG A 92 -9.11 -10.13 19.43
CA ARG A 92 -9.56 -9.36 20.59
C ARG A 92 -10.90 -9.81 21.16
N GLN A 93 -11.76 -10.42 20.35
CA GLN A 93 -13.06 -10.91 20.81
C GLN A 93 -12.98 -12.31 21.46
N VAL A 94 -12.05 -13.16 21.01
CA VAL A 94 -11.98 -14.57 21.42
C VAL A 94 -11.03 -14.81 22.60
N PHE A 95 -10.02 -13.98 22.83
CA PHE A 95 -9.01 -14.17 23.89
C PHE A 95 -9.33 -13.45 25.23
N PHE A 96 -10.61 -13.33 25.60
CA PHE A 96 -11.05 -12.87 26.93
C PHE A 96 -11.40 -14.02 27.90
N VAL A 97 -10.87 -15.22 27.68
CA VAL A 97 -10.97 -16.36 28.61
C VAL A 97 -9.59 -16.84 29.03
#